data_AF-A0A3M6HNA2-F1
#
_entry.id   AF-A0A3M6HNA2-F1
#
_cell.length_a   1.000
_cell.length_b   1.000
_cell.length_c   1.000
_cell.angle_alpha   90.00
_cell.angle_beta   90.00
_cell.angle_gamma   90.00
#
_symmetry.space_group_name_H-M   'P 1'
#
loop_
_entity.id
_entity.type
_entity.pdbx_description
1 polymer ?
#
loop_
_entity_poly.entity_id
_entity_poly.type
_entity_poly.pdbx_seq_one_letter_code
_entity_poly.pdbx_strand_id
1 'polypeptide(L)'
;MTFGAIMPKASHQDLRRSFRALTSSNSCFHTASVFDPMSARIAADLGFEVGILGGSVASLQVLAAPDFALITLSEFVEQATRIGRVAQLPVIADADHGYGNALNVMRTVVELERAGIS
;
A
#
# COMPACT_ATOMS: atom_id res chain seq x y z
N MET A 1 25.38 -4.94 21.92
CA MET A 1 24.02 -5.44 21.61
C MET A 1 23.02 -4.42 22.16
N THR A 2 22.76 -3.35 21.43
CA THR A 2 21.73 -2.38 21.81
C THR A 2 20.38 -2.95 21.39
N PHE A 3 19.54 -3.29 22.37
CA PHE A 3 18.12 -3.54 22.19
C PHE A 3 17.54 -2.45 21.28
N GLY A 4 16.95 -2.85 20.15
CA GLY A 4 16.39 -1.94 19.17
C GLY A 4 15.36 -1.04 19.83
N ALA A 5 15.58 0.28 19.73
CA ALA A 5 14.56 1.24 20.10
C ALA A 5 13.28 0.89 19.34
N ILE A 6 12.18 0.73 20.06
CA ILE A 6 10.86 0.57 19.44
C ILE A 6 10.61 1.88 18.68
N MET A 7 10.84 1.89 17.37
CA MET A 7 10.49 3.03 16.55
C MET A 7 8.98 3.25 16.69
N PRO A 8 8.53 4.46 17.08
CA PRO A 8 7.11 4.74 17.17
C PRO A 8 6.49 4.54 15.78
N LYS A 9 5.40 3.77 15.71
CA LYS A 9 4.70 3.50 14.47
C LYS A 9 4.28 4.82 13.82
N ALA A 10 4.73 5.07 12.59
CA ALA A 10 4.28 6.22 11.82
C ALA A 10 2.76 6.15 11.61
N SER A 11 2.06 7.29 11.78
CA SER A 11 0.64 7.36 11.45
C SER A 11 0.45 7.33 9.93
N HIS A 12 -0.76 7.00 9.45
CA HIS A 12 -1.07 7.05 8.01
C HIS A 12 -0.82 8.44 7.41
N GLN A 13 -1.02 9.51 8.19
CA GLN A 13 -0.73 10.87 7.74
C GLN A 13 0.77 11.15 7.66
N ASP A 14 1.59 10.55 8.52
CA ASP A 14 3.04 10.67 8.45
C ASP A 14 3.59 9.99 7.20
N LEU A 15 3.10 8.78 6.89
CA LEU A 15 3.50 8.06 5.68
C LEU A 15 3.17 8.83 4.39
N ARG A 16 1.99 9.46 4.32
CA ARG A 16 1.61 10.38 3.22
C ARG A 16 2.55 11.57 3.10
N ARG A 17 2.97 12.15 4.22
CA ARG A 17 3.94 13.26 4.23
C ARG A 17 5.31 12.80 3.74
N SER A 18 5.76 11.62 4.16
CA SER A 18 6.99 11.00 3.68
C SER A 18 6.92 10.75 2.18
N PHE A 19 5.80 10.23 1.64
CA PHE A 19 5.64 10.04 0.20
C PHE A 19 5.73 11.35 -0.58
N ARG A 20 5.07 12.42 -0.11
CA ARG A 20 5.20 13.77 -0.71
C ARG A 20 6.66 14.24 -0.74
N ALA A 21 7.41 14.03 0.34
CA ALA A 21 8.82 14.38 0.39
C ALA A 21 9.65 13.61 -0.66
N LEU A 22 9.40 12.31 -0.86
CA LEU A 22 10.05 11.52 -1.91
C LEU A 22 9.75 12.09 -3.30
N THR A 23 8.47 12.34 -3.60
CA THR A 23 8.04 12.86 -4.92
C THR A 23 8.52 14.29 -5.22
N SER A 24 8.83 15.07 -4.19
CA SER A 24 9.36 16.44 -4.32
C SER A 24 10.89 16.47 -4.34
N SER A 25 11.55 15.32 -4.16
CA SER A 25 13.00 15.22 -4.23
C SER A 25 13.49 15.17 -5.68
N ASN A 26 14.79 15.36 -5.88
CA ASN A 26 15.44 15.29 -7.20
C ASN A 26 15.94 13.88 -7.54
N SER A 27 15.37 12.84 -6.92
CA SER A 27 15.79 11.44 -7.04
C SER A 27 14.62 10.54 -7.42
N CYS A 28 14.94 9.39 -8.02
CA CYS A 28 13.98 8.33 -8.32
C CYS A 28 14.17 7.19 -7.31
N PHE A 29 13.06 6.55 -6.92
CA PHE A 29 13.05 5.45 -5.98
C PHE A 29 12.38 4.23 -6.62
N HIS A 30 12.97 3.06 -6.43
CA HIS A 30 12.39 1.80 -6.88
C HIS A 30 11.42 1.27 -5.81
N THR A 31 10.22 0.90 -6.21
CA THR A 31 9.23 0.37 -5.28
C THR A 31 9.54 -1.08 -4.90
N ALA A 32 9.39 -1.40 -3.61
CA ALA A 32 9.24 -2.79 -3.19
C ALA A 32 7.82 -3.30 -3.52
N SER A 33 7.68 -4.57 -3.90
CA SER A 33 6.36 -5.20 -3.98
C SER A 33 5.85 -5.51 -2.56
N VAL A 34 4.79 -4.81 -2.14
CA VAL A 34 4.20 -4.92 -0.81
C VAL A 34 2.74 -5.35 -0.95
N PHE A 35 2.48 -6.62 -0.69
CA PHE A 35 1.18 -7.26 -0.97
C PHE A 35 0.53 -7.89 0.27
N ASP A 36 1.19 -7.89 1.42
CA ASP A 36 0.68 -8.40 2.69
C ASP A 36 1.46 -7.77 3.88
N PRO A 37 1.09 -8.07 5.14
CA PRO A 37 1.80 -7.55 6.30
C PRO A 37 3.27 -7.97 6.41
N MET A 38 3.63 -9.15 5.90
CA MET A 38 4.99 -9.69 6.00
C MET A 38 5.92 -8.98 5.02
N SER A 39 5.52 -8.90 3.74
CA SER A 39 6.21 -8.13 2.70
C SER A 39 6.36 -6.66 3.07
N ALA A 40 5.35 -6.04 3.71
CA ALA A 40 5.46 -4.66 4.22
C ALA A 40 6.57 -4.51 5.27
N ARG A 41 6.67 -5.45 6.21
CA ARG A 41 7.73 -5.43 7.24
C ARG A 41 9.10 -5.73 6.65
N ILE A 42 9.19 -6.68 5.71
CA ILE A 42 10.42 -7.01 5.00
C ILE A 42 10.93 -5.79 4.22
N ALA A 43 10.07 -5.11 3.47
CA ALA A 43 10.44 -3.92 2.71
C ALA A 43 10.98 -2.81 3.63
N ALA A 44 10.32 -2.58 4.77
CA ALA A 44 10.77 -1.61 5.76
C ALA A 44 12.14 -1.99 6.37
N ASP A 45 12.33 -3.27 6.72
CA ASP A 45 13.58 -3.78 7.30
C ASP A 45 14.76 -3.70 6.32
N LEU A 46 14.49 -3.94 5.03
CA LEU A 46 15.47 -3.76 3.94
C LEU A 46 15.74 -2.31 3.58
N GLY A 47 15.02 -1.35 4.18
CA GLY A 47 15.24 0.08 3.98
C GLY A 47 14.64 0.67 2.70
N PHE A 48 13.66 0.02 2.08
CA PHE A 48 12.95 0.61 0.93
C PHE A 48 12.18 1.87 1.34
N GLU A 49 12.22 2.88 0.48
CA GLU A 49 11.58 4.17 0.73
C GLU A 49 10.08 4.14 0.43
N VAL A 50 9.64 3.30 -0.52
CA VAL A 50 8.26 3.20 -0.97
C VAL A 50 7.91 1.78 -1.43
N GLY A 51 6.69 1.34 -1.12
CA GLY A 51 6.13 0.08 -1.55
C GLY A 51 4.98 0.27 -2.54
N ILE A 52 4.62 -0.78 -3.26
CA ILE A 52 3.42 -0.81 -4.11
C ILE A 52 2.63 -2.10 -3.89
N LEU A 53 1.32 -1.96 -3.68
CA LEU A 53 0.32 -3.01 -3.77
C LEU A 53 -0.27 -3.00 -5.20
N GLY A 54 0.07 -4.00 -6.00
CA GLY A 54 -0.44 -4.16 -7.36
C GLY A 54 -1.77 -4.93 -7.42
N GLY A 55 -2.68 -4.54 -8.32
CA GLY A 55 -3.96 -5.22 -8.56
C GLY A 55 -3.79 -6.68 -8.94
N SER A 56 -2.86 -6.97 -9.85
CA SER A 56 -2.47 -8.33 -10.25
C SER A 56 -2.08 -9.24 -9.07
N VAL A 57 -1.22 -8.77 -8.16
CA VAL A 57 -0.78 -9.57 -7.00
C VAL A 57 -1.93 -9.81 -6.03
N ALA A 58 -2.79 -8.81 -5.82
CA ALA A 58 -4.00 -8.99 -5.03
C ALA A 58 -4.94 -10.03 -5.65
N SER A 59 -5.14 -10.01 -6.98
CA SER A 59 -5.92 -11.04 -7.70
C SER A 59 -5.36 -12.45 -7.50
N LEU A 60 -4.03 -12.60 -7.57
CA LEU A 60 -3.35 -13.87 -7.30
C LEU A 60 -3.59 -14.37 -5.88
N GLN A 61 -3.46 -13.49 -4.88
CA GLN A 61 -3.61 -13.87 -3.46
C GLN A 61 -5.04 -14.22 -3.08
N VAL A 62 -6.02 -13.47 -3.60
CA VAL A 62 -7.43 -13.61 -3.22
C VAL A 62 -8.11 -14.73 -4.01
N LEU A 63 -7.83 -14.81 -5.31
CA LEU A 63 -8.62 -15.64 -6.24
C LEU A 63 -7.80 -16.68 -7.00
N ALA A 64 -6.46 -16.64 -6.90
CA ALA A 64 -5.57 -17.37 -7.82
C ALA A 64 -5.95 -17.12 -9.31
N ALA A 65 -6.38 -15.89 -9.60
CA ALA A 65 -6.91 -15.49 -10.90
C ALA A 65 -5.95 -14.56 -11.64
N PRO A 66 -6.04 -14.47 -12.97
CA PRO A 66 -5.35 -13.45 -13.75
C PRO A 66 -5.84 -12.04 -13.39
N ASP A 67 -5.10 -11.04 -13.85
CA ASP A 67 -5.39 -9.63 -13.63
C ASP A 67 -6.45 -9.09 -14.61
N PHE A 68 -7.71 -9.52 -14.41
CA PHE A 68 -8.86 -9.17 -15.25
C PHE A 68 -9.94 -8.38 -14.50
N ALA A 69 -9.56 -7.66 -13.43
CA ALA A 69 -10.49 -6.92 -12.58
C ALA A 69 -11.65 -7.79 -12.02
N LEU A 70 -11.36 -9.06 -11.72
CA LEU A 70 -12.32 -9.99 -11.10
C LEU A 70 -12.43 -9.81 -9.59
N ILE A 71 -11.34 -9.37 -8.95
CA ILE A 71 -11.33 -9.02 -7.53
C ILE A 71 -12.24 -7.82 -7.29
N THR A 72 -13.04 -7.87 -6.23
CA THR A 72 -13.91 -6.77 -5.84
C THR A 72 -13.12 -5.68 -5.13
N LEU A 73 -13.64 -4.44 -5.13
CA LEU A 73 -13.06 -3.33 -4.35
C LEU A 73 -12.89 -3.72 -2.88
N SER A 74 -13.87 -4.41 -2.29
CA SER A 74 -13.83 -4.79 -0.87
C SER A 74 -12.69 -5.75 -0.56
N GLU A 75 -12.42 -6.71 -1.46
CA GLU A 75 -11.30 -7.65 -1.30
C GLU A 75 -9.95 -6.95 -1.47
N PHE A 76 -9.83 -6.06 -2.44
CA PHE A 76 -8.61 -5.27 -2.62
C PHE A 76 -8.33 -4.33 -1.43
N VAL A 77 -9.37 -3.67 -0.92
CA VAL A 77 -9.30 -2.81 0.27
C VAL A 77 -8.94 -3.63 1.51
N GLU A 78 -9.38 -4.89 1.63
CA GLU A 78 -8.98 -5.75 2.75
C GLU A 78 -7.47 -6.08 2.69
N GLN A 79 -6.89 -6.31 1.51
CA GLN A 79 -5.44 -6.48 1.35
C GLN A 79 -4.70 -5.21 1.78
N ALA A 80 -5.14 -4.04 1.32
CA ALA A 80 -4.61 -2.75 1.74
C ALA A 80 -4.73 -2.52 3.26
N THR A 81 -5.87 -2.89 3.86
CA THR A 81 -6.14 -2.73 5.30
C THR A 81 -5.19 -3.60 6.13
N ARG A 82 -4.90 -4.83 5.68
CA ARG A 82 -3.91 -5.70 6.33
C ARG A 82 -2.53 -5.06 6.32
N ILE A 83 -2.10 -4.51 5.18
CA ILE A 83 -0.83 -3.79 5.05
C ILE A 83 -0.79 -2.55 5.96
N GLY A 84 -1.83 -1.71 5.93
CA GLY A 84 -1.92 -0.46 6.69
C GLY A 84 -1.88 -0.63 8.21
N ARG A 85 -2.12 -1.86 8.72
CA ARG A 85 -1.94 -2.19 10.15
C ARG A 85 -0.47 -2.24 10.56
N VAL A 86 0.47 -2.50 9.65
CA VAL A 86 1.90 -2.73 9.98
C VAL A 86 2.90 -1.89 9.20
N ALA A 87 2.49 -1.26 8.10
CA ALA A 87 3.40 -0.48 7.24
C ALA A 87 4.17 0.60 8.01
N GLN A 88 5.48 0.68 7.77
CA GLN A 88 6.39 1.72 8.26
C GLN A 88 7.03 2.52 7.11
N LEU A 89 6.60 2.26 5.87
CA LEU A 89 6.94 2.99 4.66
C LEU A 89 5.64 3.34 3.92
N PRO A 90 5.60 4.42 3.11
CA PRO A 90 4.46 4.70 2.26
C PRO A 90 4.22 3.57 1.26
N VAL A 91 2.95 3.24 1.03
CA VAL A 91 2.52 2.20 0.09
C VAL A 91 1.56 2.80 -0.91
N ILE A 92 1.90 2.70 -2.18
CA ILE A 92 1.06 3.04 -3.33
C ILE A 92 0.07 1.90 -3.55
N ALA A 93 -1.19 2.21 -3.84
CA ALA A 93 -2.17 1.22 -4.29
C ALA A 93 -2.48 1.42 -5.78
N ASP A 94 -2.31 0.37 -6.56
CA ASP A 94 -2.82 0.28 -7.93
C ASP A 94 -4.33 0.01 -7.88
N ALA A 95 -5.12 1.08 -8.02
CA ALA A 95 -6.57 1.04 -7.83
C ALA A 95 -7.36 0.81 -9.13
N ASP A 96 -6.72 0.21 -10.14
CA ASP A 96 -7.25 0.00 -11.50
C ASP A 96 -7.97 1.25 -12.06
N HIS A 97 -9.18 1.05 -12.56
CA HIS A 97 -10.10 2.06 -13.08
C HIS A 97 -10.99 2.66 -11.97
N GLY A 98 -10.67 2.43 -10.70
CA GLY A 98 -11.49 2.83 -9.55
C GLY A 98 -12.74 2.00 -9.35
N TYR A 99 -12.75 0.75 -9.84
CA TYR A 99 -13.80 -0.27 -9.62
C TYR A 99 -15.20 0.15 -10.09
N GLY A 100 -15.27 0.91 -11.19
CA GLY A 100 -16.51 1.23 -11.89
C GLY A 100 -16.47 2.61 -12.55
N ASN A 101 -17.54 3.39 -12.38
CA ASN A 101 -17.65 4.76 -12.89
C ASN A 101 -17.11 5.79 -11.88
N ALA A 102 -17.25 7.09 -12.18
CA ALA A 102 -16.78 8.17 -11.31
C ALA A 102 -17.32 8.12 -9.86
N LEU A 103 -18.57 7.64 -9.66
CA LEU A 103 -19.14 7.47 -8.32
C LEU A 103 -18.47 6.30 -7.58
N ASN A 104 -18.07 5.24 -8.31
CA ASN A 104 -17.28 4.15 -7.75
C ASN A 104 -15.87 4.60 -7.39
N VAL A 105 -15.24 5.44 -8.22
CA VAL A 105 -13.92 6.03 -7.94
C VAL A 105 -13.94 6.79 -6.62
N MET A 106 -14.98 7.60 -6.37
CA MET A 106 -15.12 8.31 -5.09
C MET A 106 -15.10 7.35 -3.89
N ARG A 107 -15.82 6.22 -4.01
CA ARG A 107 -15.82 5.19 -2.97
C ARG A 107 -14.45 4.52 -2.84
N THR A 108 -13.80 4.20 -3.96
CA THR A 108 -12.45 3.61 -3.97
C THR A 108 -11.43 4.47 -3.23
N VAL A 109 -11.45 5.80 -3.45
CA VAL A 109 -10.59 6.75 -2.73
C VAL A 109 -10.86 6.70 -1.22
N VAL A 110 -12.12 6.81 -0.80
CA VAL A 110 -12.49 6.79 0.63
C VAL A 110 -12.04 5.49 1.31
N GLU A 111 -12.25 4.35 0.66
CA GLU A 111 -11.94 3.04 1.21
C GLU A 111 -10.42 2.83 1.35
N LEU A 112 -9.64 3.18 0.33
CA LEU A 112 -8.17 3.04 0.35
C LEU A 112 -7.50 4.06 1.27
N GLU A 113 -8.00 5.29 1.33
CA GLU A 113 -7.51 6.29 2.28
C GLU A 113 -7.74 5.83 3.72
N ARG A 114 -8.93 5.27 4.02
CA ARG A 114 -9.23 4.71 5.34
C ARG A 114 -8.39 3.48 5.66
N ALA A 115 -8.03 2.67 4.66
CA ALA A 115 -7.15 1.51 4.81
C ALA A 115 -5.69 1.90 5.13
N GLY A 116 -5.30 3.16 4.93
CA GLY A 116 -3.98 3.67 5.28
C GLY A 116 -2.97 3.76 4.13
N ILE A 117 -3.45 3.69 2.88
CA ILE A 117 -2.62 3.93 1.68
C ILE A 117 -2.11 5.38 1.67
N SER A 118 -0.91 5.57 1.08
CA SER A 118 -0.13 6.81 1.17
C SER A 118 0.13 7.49 -0.17
#